data_AF-A0A512J1X2-F1
#
_entry.id   AF-A0A512J1X2-F1
#
_cell.length_a   1.000
_cell.length_b   1.000
_cell.length_c   1.000
_cell.angle_alpha   90.00
_cell.angle_beta   90.00
_cell.angle_gamma   90.00
#
_symmetry.space_group_name_H-M   'P 1'
#
loop_
_entity.id
_entity.type
_entity.pdbx_description
1 polymer ?
#
loop_
_entity_poly.entity_id
_entity_poly.type
_entity_poly.pdbx_seq_one_letter_code
_entity_poly.pdbx_strand_id
1 'polypeptide(L)'
;MGDGYRLDRPSSLSCPECSGAMARTAVGDLPQWRCHIGHVLGGDAMLEAQAAALEARLGSVMSLLNERAELCRILIEEGSVAGLDPAMLEAARAEALRRAETIRDLLESPWVQV
;
A
#
# COMPACT_ATOMS: atom_id res chain seq x y z
N MET A 1 -4.33 -22.57 -1.01
CA MET A 1 -3.63 -21.40 -1.60
C MET A 1 -2.42 -21.16 -0.70
N GLY A 2 -1.34 -21.89 -0.96
CA GLY A 2 -0.31 -22.23 0.03
C GLY A 2 1.12 -22.12 -0.47
N ASP A 3 1.37 -21.34 -1.51
CA ASP A 3 2.71 -20.87 -1.83
C ASP A 3 2.78 -19.42 -1.36
N GLY A 4 3.78 -19.08 -0.54
CA GLY A 4 3.99 -17.73 -0.05
C GLY A 4 4.14 -16.68 -1.17
N TYR A 5 4.32 -15.42 -0.78
CA TYR A 5 4.54 -14.34 -1.75
C TYR A 5 5.86 -14.56 -2.52
N ARG A 6 5.79 -14.54 -3.85
CA ARG A 6 6.94 -14.63 -4.75
C ARG A 6 7.17 -13.30 -5.47
N LEU A 7 8.42 -12.89 -5.57
CA LEU A 7 8.85 -11.66 -6.25
C LEU A 7 9.42 -11.99 -7.65
N ASP A 8 8.58 -12.56 -8.51
CA ASP A 8 8.98 -12.84 -9.90
C ASP A 8 9.10 -11.52 -10.71
N ARG A 9 9.91 -11.52 -11.78
CA ARG A 9 10.12 -10.33 -12.61
C ARG A 9 8.80 -9.92 -13.30
N PRO A 10 8.33 -8.67 -13.11
CA PRO A 10 7.11 -8.22 -13.78
C PRO A 10 7.33 -8.04 -15.29
N SER A 11 6.28 -8.32 -16.09
CA SER A 11 6.28 -8.11 -17.53
C SER A 11 6.16 -6.64 -17.92
N SER A 12 5.55 -5.82 -17.05
CA SER A 12 5.41 -4.38 -17.18
C SER A 12 5.33 -3.70 -15.81
N LEU A 13 5.56 -2.39 -15.78
CA LEU A 13 5.30 -1.57 -14.60
C LEU A 13 3.86 -1.05 -14.63
N SER A 14 3.28 -0.83 -13.46
CA SER A 14 1.99 -0.15 -13.30
C SER A 14 2.19 1.36 -13.17
N CYS A 15 1.30 2.12 -13.80
CA CYS A 15 1.27 3.57 -13.71
C CYS A 15 1.04 3.98 -12.24
N PRO A 16 1.95 4.78 -11.64
CA PRO A 16 1.79 5.20 -10.26
C PRO A 16 0.51 6.01 -10.00
N GLU A 17 0.03 6.73 -11.03
CA GLU A 17 -1.11 7.63 -10.93
C GLU A 17 -2.48 6.92 -11.02
N CYS A 18 -2.61 5.92 -11.90
CA CYS A 18 -3.90 5.24 -12.14
C CYS A 18 -3.86 3.72 -11.93
N SER A 19 -2.72 3.17 -11.54
CA SER A 19 -2.46 1.72 -11.41
C SER A 19 -2.65 0.89 -12.70
N GLY A 20 -2.79 1.56 -13.85
CA GLY A 20 -2.92 0.93 -15.16
C GLY A 20 -1.61 0.40 -15.73
N ALA A 21 -1.64 -0.67 -16.54
CA ALA A 21 -0.45 -1.21 -17.19
C ALA A 21 0.25 -0.16 -18.08
N MET A 22 1.58 -0.17 -18.07
CA MET A 22 2.41 0.71 -18.90
C MET A 22 3.23 -0.07 -19.92
N ALA A 23 3.40 0.50 -21.11
CA ALA A 23 4.38 0.04 -22.10
C ALA A 23 5.68 0.83 -21.94
N ARG A 24 6.83 0.15 -22.00
CA ARG A 24 8.13 0.83 -22.09
C ARG A 24 8.34 1.35 -23.52
N THR A 25 8.63 2.63 -23.65
CA THR A 25 8.94 3.34 -24.89
C THR A 25 10.25 4.10 -24.74
N ALA A 26 10.67 4.85 -25.75
CA ALA A 26 11.85 5.72 -25.66
C ALA A 26 11.71 6.93 -26.61
N VAL A 27 12.38 8.03 -26.25
CA VAL A 27 12.58 9.19 -27.13
C VAL A 27 14.09 9.39 -27.26
N GLY A 28 14.66 9.02 -28.40
CA GLY A 28 16.11 8.83 -28.53
C GLY A 28 16.59 7.76 -27.55
N ASP A 29 17.61 8.09 -26.76
CA ASP A 29 18.16 7.19 -25.73
C ASP A 29 17.46 7.31 -24.37
N LEU A 30 16.48 8.21 -24.24
CA LEU A 30 15.77 8.45 -22.98
C LEU A 30 14.60 7.45 -22.83
N PRO A 31 14.58 6.62 -21.77
CA PRO A 31 13.48 5.71 -21.53
C PRO A 31 12.21 6.46 -21.12
N GLN A 32 11.07 5.95 -21.57
CA GLN A 32 9.75 6.41 -21.17
C GLN A 32 8.83 5.23 -20.85
N TRP A 33 7.81 5.47 -20.06
CA TRP A 33 6.72 4.54 -19.81
C TRP A 33 5.41 5.23 -20.13
N ARG A 34 4.61 4.60 -21.00
CA ARG A 34 3.31 5.11 -21.43
C ARG A 34 2.19 4.24 -20.89
N CYS A 35 1.31 4.81 -20.08
CA CYS A 35 0.08 4.18 -19.65
C CYS A 35 -0.94 4.12 -20.78
N HIS A 36 -1.79 3.09 -20.78
CA HIS A 36 -2.85 2.89 -21.79
C HIS A 36 -3.93 3.99 -21.83
N ILE A 37 -4.00 4.85 -20.81
CA ILE A 37 -4.92 6.00 -20.78
C ILE A 37 -4.23 7.36 -21.03
N GLY A 38 -2.92 7.37 -21.30
CA GLY A 38 -2.22 8.58 -21.77
C GLY A 38 -1.12 9.16 -20.86
N HIS A 39 -0.96 8.71 -19.60
CA HIS A 39 0.16 9.17 -18.76
C HIS A 39 1.50 8.73 -19.35
N VAL A 40 2.49 9.63 -19.37
CA VAL A 40 3.84 9.36 -19.86
C VAL A 40 4.85 9.84 -18.82
N LEU A 41 5.72 8.93 -18.38
CA LEU A 41 6.75 9.20 -17.38
C LEU A 41 8.13 8.88 -17.97
N GLY A 42 9.08 9.80 -17.84
CA GLY A 42 10.50 9.51 -18.06
C GLY A 42 11.11 8.71 -16.90
N GLY A 43 12.39 8.36 -16.98
CA GLY A 43 13.11 7.62 -15.92
C GLY A 43 12.99 8.24 -14.53
N ASP A 44 13.49 9.47 -14.38
CA ASP A 44 13.54 10.16 -13.10
C ASP A 44 12.12 10.41 -12.54
N ALA A 45 11.21 10.89 -13.39
CA ALA A 45 9.81 11.09 -13.02
C ALA A 45 9.11 9.79 -12.61
N MET A 46 9.44 8.66 -13.22
CA MET A 46 8.88 7.35 -12.85
C MET A 46 9.40 6.89 -11.47
N LEU A 47 10.67 7.15 -11.14
CA LEU A 47 11.24 6.85 -9.83
C LEU A 47 10.56 7.66 -8.72
N GLU A 48 10.46 8.98 -8.91
CA GLU A 48 9.78 9.88 -7.96
C GLU A 48 8.30 9.49 -7.78
N ALA A 49 7.59 9.25 -8.89
CA ALA A 49 6.18 8.87 -8.85
C ALA A 49 5.98 7.50 -8.18
N GLN A 50 6.90 6.54 -8.37
CA GLN A 50 6.84 5.24 -7.70
C GLN A 50 7.01 5.38 -6.19
N ALA A 51 7.93 6.22 -5.73
CA ALA A 51 8.16 6.46 -4.30
C ALA A 51 6.94 7.12 -3.65
N ALA A 52 6.40 8.18 -4.26
CA ALA A 52 5.20 8.86 -3.80
C ALA A 52 3.99 7.90 -3.76
N ALA A 53 3.83 7.06 -4.78
CA ALA A 53 2.74 6.09 -4.81
C ALA A 53 2.91 4.94 -3.80
N LEU A 54 4.15 4.59 -3.43
CA LEU A 54 4.40 3.63 -2.35
C LEU A 54 3.98 4.22 -1.00
N GLU A 55 4.43 5.44 -0.70
CA GLU A 55 4.07 6.16 0.53
C GLU A 55 2.55 6.29 0.67
N ALA A 56 1.86 6.75 -0.39
CA ALA A 56 0.40 6.89 -0.38
C ALA A 56 -0.33 5.56 -0.12
N ARG A 57 0.15 4.45 -0.71
CA ARG A 57 -0.44 3.13 -0.53
C ARG A 57 -0.23 2.59 0.88
N LEU A 58 1.00 2.69 1.40
CA LEU A 58 1.31 2.27 2.77
C LEU A 58 0.55 3.13 3.79
N GLY A 59 0.47 4.44 3.59
CA GLY A 59 -0.31 5.36 4.42
C GLY A 59 -1.79 4.98 4.46
N SER A 60 -2.37 4.60 3.31
CA SER A 60 -3.75 4.12 3.24
C SER A 60 -3.96 2.81 4.01
N VAL A 61 -3.02 1.86 3.92
CA VAL A 61 -3.06 0.61 4.70
C VAL A 61 -2.96 0.88 6.20
N MET A 62 -2.07 1.79 6.62
CA MET A 62 -1.92 2.21 8.00
C MET A 62 -3.22 2.84 8.54
N SER A 63 -3.85 3.73 7.75
CA SER A 63 -5.16 4.34 8.10
C SER A 63 -6.22 3.27 8.33
N LEU A 64 -6.34 2.32 7.41
CA LEU A 64 -7.34 1.25 7.51
C LEU A 64 -7.11 0.36 8.74
N LEU A 65 -5.85 0.09 9.10
CA LEU A 65 -5.52 -0.65 10.33
C LEU A 65 -5.89 0.14 11.59
N ASN A 66 -5.65 1.45 11.59
CA ASN A 66 -6.07 2.33 12.69
C ASN A 66 -7.60 2.40 12.83
N GLU A 67 -8.31 2.58 11.71
CA GLU A 67 -9.78 2.57 11.66
C GLU A 67 -10.36 1.23 12.14
N ARG A 68 -9.73 0.10 11.79
CA ARG A 68 -10.11 -1.22 12.30
C ARG A 68 -9.97 -1.30 13.81
N ALA A 69 -8.87 -0.78 14.37
CA ALA A 69 -8.68 -0.76 15.82
C ALA A 69 -9.78 0.06 16.51
N GLU A 70 -10.11 1.22 15.94
CA GLU A 70 -11.16 2.08 16.46
C GLU A 70 -12.56 1.44 16.37
N LEU A 71 -12.87 0.78 15.25
CA LEU A 71 -14.10 0.01 15.11
C LEU A 71 -14.23 -1.05 16.21
N CYS A 72 -13.17 -1.83 16.46
CA CYS A 72 -13.19 -2.83 17.52
C CYS A 72 -13.44 -2.20 18.91
N ARG A 73 -12.84 -1.03 19.19
CA ARG A 73 -13.07 -0.28 20.44
C ARG A 73 -14.55 0.12 20.59
N ILE A 74 -15.13 0.71 19.54
CA ILE A 74 -16.55 1.14 19.52
C ILE A 74 -17.47 -0.05 19.80
N LEU A 75 -17.27 -1.18 19.12
CA LEU A 75 -18.12 -2.38 19.29
C LEU A 75 -18.03 -2.99 20.69
N ILE A 76 -16.87 -2.90 21.36
CA ILE A 76 -16.70 -3.32 22.76
C ILE A 76 -17.50 -2.40 23.68
N GLU A 77 -17.37 -1.07 23.51
CA GLU A 77 -17.99 -0.08 24.38
C GLU A 77 -19.51 -0.05 24.29
N GLU A 78 -20.04 -0.19 23.09
CA GLU A 78 -21.48 -0.19 22.85
C GLU A 78 -22.16 -1.52 23.20
N GLY A 79 -21.38 -2.60 23.38
CA GLY A 79 -21.91 -3.97 23.50
C GLY A 79 -22.81 -4.37 22.33
N SER A 80 -22.62 -3.74 21.16
CA SER A 80 -23.65 -3.59 20.13
C SER A 80 -23.76 -4.76 19.15
N VAL A 81 -22.93 -5.81 19.29
CA VAL A 81 -22.99 -6.98 18.40
C VAL A 81 -23.27 -8.25 19.17
N ALA A 82 -24.54 -8.68 19.15
CA ALA A 82 -24.94 -9.98 19.66
C ALA A 82 -24.14 -11.09 18.97
N GLY A 83 -23.39 -11.87 19.77
CA GLY A 83 -22.62 -13.02 19.31
C GLY A 83 -21.13 -12.76 19.04
N LEU A 84 -20.62 -11.54 19.21
CA LEU A 84 -19.17 -11.29 19.22
C LEU A 84 -18.61 -11.36 20.66
N ASP A 85 -17.50 -12.08 20.81
CA ASP A 85 -16.75 -12.16 22.07
C ASP A 85 -15.91 -10.89 22.26
N PRO A 86 -16.10 -10.10 23.34
CA PRO A 86 -15.29 -8.92 23.63
C PRO A 86 -13.78 -9.21 23.69
N ALA A 87 -13.37 -10.40 24.14
CA ALA A 87 -11.96 -10.77 24.17
C ALA A 87 -11.37 -10.92 22.76
N MET A 88 -12.16 -11.44 21.83
CA MET A 88 -11.77 -11.56 20.42
C MET A 88 -11.67 -10.18 19.74
N LEU A 89 -12.59 -9.26 20.06
CA LEU A 89 -12.55 -7.88 19.57
C LEU A 89 -11.31 -7.14 20.08
N GLU A 90 -10.93 -7.31 21.35
CA GLU A 90 -9.71 -6.71 21.89
C GLU A 90 -8.45 -7.32 21.27
N ALA A 91 -8.44 -8.63 21.02
CA ALA A 91 -7.34 -9.28 20.30
C ALA A 91 -7.19 -8.74 18.87
N ALA A 92 -8.29 -8.55 18.15
CA ALA A 92 -8.31 -7.97 16.81
C ALA A 92 -7.87 -6.50 16.80
N ARG A 93 -8.27 -5.72 17.81
CA ARG A 93 -7.82 -4.34 18.01
C ARG A 93 -6.31 -4.28 18.20
N ALA A 94 -5.78 -5.07 19.14
CA ALA A 94 -4.37 -5.11 19.44
C ALA A 94 -3.54 -5.59 18.24
N GLU A 95 -4.06 -6.54 17.46
CA GLU A 95 -3.43 -6.98 16.22
C GLU A 95 -3.38 -5.88 15.16
N ALA A 96 -4.48 -5.15 14.94
CA ALA A 96 -4.52 -4.06 13.98
C ALA A 96 -3.49 -2.97 14.32
N LEU A 97 -3.39 -2.59 15.59
CA LEU A 97 -2.36 -1.65 16.08
C LEU A 97 -0.94 -2.18 15.86
N ARG A 98 -0.65 -3.43 16.24
CA ARG A 98 0.67 -4.04 16.00
C ARG A 98 1.07 -4.05 14.53
N ARG A 99 0.12 -4.32 13.63
CA ARG A 99 0.38 -4.30 12.19
C ARG A 99 0.56 -2.87 11.66
N ALA A 100 -0.17 -1.89 12.19
CA ALA A 100 -0.01 -0.49 11.82
C ALA A 100 1.39 0.03 12.17
N GLU A 101 1.94 -0.38 13.31
CA GLU A 101 3.31 -0.07 13.74
C GLU A 101 4.34 -0.55 12.70
N THR A 102 4.21 -1.78 12.19
CA THR A 102 5.10 -2.29 11.13
C THR A 102 5.03 -1.43 9.87
N ILE A 103 3.85 -0.94 9.50
CA ILE A 103 3.71 -0.05 8.34
C ILE A 103 4.31 1.33 8.62
N ARG A 104 4.14 1.86 9.84
CA ARG A 104 4.75 3.13 10.25
C ARG A 104 6.27 3.07 10.19
N ASP A 105 6.87 1.99 10.72
CA ASP A 105 8.32 1.80 10.68
C ASP A 105 8.85 1.77 9.23
N LEU A 106 8.10 1.18 8.29
CA LEU A 106 8.45 1.17 6.86
C LEU A 106 8.34 2.57 6.21
N LEU A 107 7.35 3.37 6.62
CA LEU A 107 7.16 4.75 6.14
C LEU A 107 8.23 5.71 6.66
N GLU A 108 8.63 5.56 7.92
CA GLU A 108 9.62 6.44 8.58
C GLU A 108 11.07 6.05 8.25
N SER A 109 11.29 4.82 7.78
CA SER A 109 12.62 4.36 7.36
C SER A 109 13.10 5.11 6.11
N PRO A 110 14.37 5.55 6.05
CA PRO A 110 14.90 6.23 4.89
C PRO A 110 15.01 5.28 3.69
N TRP A 111 14.47 5.71 2.55
CA TRP A 111 14.62 5.02 1.27
C TRP A 111 15.80 5.60 0.51
N VAL A 112 16.67 4.74 -0.04
CA VAL A 112 17.76 5.19 -0.92
C VAL A 112 17.14 5.90 -2.12
N GLN A 113 17.45 7.20 -2.24
CA GLN A 113 17.08 7.99 -3.42
C GLN A 113 18.10 7.68 -4.52
N VAL A 114 17.62 7.30 -5.70
CA VAL A 114 18.43 6.90 -6.87
C VAL A 114 18.36 7.98 -7.93
#